data_AF-A0A8X6TQT1-F1
#
_entry.id   AF-A0A8X6TQT1-F1
#
_cell.length_a   1.000
_cell.length_b   1.000
_cell.length_c   1.000
_cell.angle_alpha   90.00
_cell.angle_beta   90.00
_cell.angle_gamma   90.00
#
_symmetry.space_group_name_H-M   'P 1'
#
loop_
_entity.id
_entity.type
_entity.pdbx_description
1 polymer ?
#
loop_
_entity_poly.entity_id
_entity_poly.type
_entity_poly.pdbx_seq_one_letter_code
_entity_poly.pdbx_strand_id
1 'polypeptide(L)'
;MKQSLKLPYMKTYFWTDSSTVLTWITRREQWSVFVANRISEIRKLTTSEDWLHISTDQNPADILSRGFGPKQLQKCKWWQGPAWLQNPKEQWPKSAVNIDEKEVEIEKRKSVISANNTELESISLQLARRFSRFSKMVRVMTWVLRFQPKAKDFRQYTELTNEELLNAQKIIFRAVQKECYSDEETRKNLRGLQVFEDEEGILRLKSRLINEEESKYFISPIILPSKHLA
;
A
#
# COMPACT_ATOMS: atom_id res chain seq x y z
N MET A 1 -23.88 16.80 -22.27
CA MET A 1 -24.95 15.98 -22.88
C MET A 1 -26.33 16.64 -22.78
N LYS A 2 -26.92 16.88 -21.59
CA LYS A 2 -28.26 17.52 -21.49
C LYS A 2 -28.37 18.89 -22.18
N GLN A 3 -27.39 19.76 -21.95
CA GLN A 3 -27.32 21.06 -22.61
C GLN A 3 -27.19 20.92 -24.13
N SER A 4 -26.30 20.02 -24.58
CA SER A 4 -26.08 19.73 -26.00
C SER A 4 -27.33 19.17 -26.69
N LEU A 5 -28.12 18.35 -25.99
CA LEU A 5 -29.37 17.77 -26.46
C LEU A 5 -30.58 18.69 -26.24
N LYS A 6 -30.40 19.88 -25.62
CA LYS A 6 -31.47 20.81 -25.25
C LYS A 6 -32.56 20.18 -24.36
N LEU A 7 -32.17 19.26 -23.47
CA LEU A 7 -33.05 18.55 -22.52
C LEU A 7 -32.63 18.80 -21.06
N PRO A 8 -32.63 20.06 -20.58
CA PRO A 8 -32.12 20.39 -19.25
C PRO A 8 -32.95 19.80 -18.11
N TYR A 9 -34.26 19.62 -18.30
CA TYR A 9 -35.20 19.18 -17.25
C TYR A 9 -35.49 17.68 -17.26
N MET A 10 -34.90 16.91 -18.17
CA MET A 10 -35.14 15.47 -18.18
C MET A 10 -34.45 14.80 -16.99
N LYS A 11 -35.22 13.98 -16.27
CA LYS A 11 -34.67 13.08 -15.25
C LYS A 11 -33.71 12.10 -15.93
N THR A 12 -32.61 11.79 -15.26
CA THR A 12 -31.56 10.91 -15.80
C THR A 12 -31.24 9.86 -14.77
N TYR A 13 -30.95 8.66 -15.28
CA TYR A 13 -30.55 7.51 -14.49
C TYR A 13 -29.24 6.99 -15.07
N PHE A 14 -28.34 6.58 -14.19
CA PHE A 14 -27.03 6.03 -14.53
C PHE A 14 -27.00 4.58 -14.09
N TRP A 15 -26.68 3.67 -15.01
CA TRP A 15 -26.65 2.24 -14.73
C TRP A 15 -25.21 1.74 -14.76
N THR A 16 -24.82 0.98 -13.74
CA THR A 16 -23.53 0.30 -13.67
C THR A 16 -23.73 -1.15 -13.26
N ASP A 17 -22.93 -2.05 -13.82
CA ASP A 17 -22.85 -3.45 -13.41
C ASP A 17 -21.77 -3.73 -12.38
N SER A 18 -21.02 -2.70 -11.96
CA SER A 18 -20.08 -2.83 -10.86
C SER A 18 -20.77 -2.48 -9.54
N SER A 19 -21.09 -3.51 -8.76
CA SER A 19 -21.58 -3.36 -7.38
C SER A 19 -20.59 -2.57 -6.52
N THR A 20 -19.29 -2.76 -6.73
CA THR A 20 -18.20 -2.04 -6.07
C THR A 20 -18.25 -0.54 -6.37
N VAL A 21 -18.31 -0.14 -7.65
CA VAL A 21 -18.39 1.28 -8.04
C VAL A 21 -19.70 1.91 -7.54
N LEU A 22 -20.82 1.20 -7.61
CA LEU A 22 -22.08 1.70 -7.06
C LEU A 22 -21.97 1.93 -5.55
N THR A 23 -21.31 1.02 -4.84
CA THR A 23 -21.07 1.13 -3.39
C THR A 23 -20.24 2.37 -3.07
N TRP A 24 -19.18 2.62 -3.84
CA TRP A 24 -18.34 3.81 -3.72
C TRP A 24 -19.12 5.13 -3.94
N ILE A 25 -19.98 5.16 -4.95
CA ILE A 25 -20.81 6.33 -5.28
C ILE A 25 -21.89 6.58 -4.23
N THR A 26 -22.41 5.53 -3.58
CA THR A 26 -23.52 5.64 -2.62
C THR A 26 -23.05 5.85 -1.19
N ARG A 27 -21.99 5.16 -0.73
CA ARG A 27 -21.47 5.27 0.63
C ARG A 27 -20.55 6.48 0.82
N ARG A 28 -20.62 7.13 1.98
CA ARG A 28 -19.74 8.25 2.37
C ARG A 28 -18.62 7.76 3.27
N GLU A 29 -17.65 7.05 2.69
CA GLU A 29 -16.49 6.52 3.40
C GLU A 29 -15.19 7.18 2.94
N GLN A 30 -14.10 6.94 3.68
CA GLN A 30 -12.76 7.40 3.32
C GLN A 30 -12.15 6.41 2.32
N TRP A 31 -12.31 6.68 1.03
CA TRP A 31 -11.72 5.87 -0.03
C TRP A 31 -10.26 6.21 -0.29
N SER A 32 -9.55 5.32 -0.99
CA SER A 32 -8.22 5.59 -1.55
C SER A 32 -8.24 6.90 -2.36
N VAL A 33 -7.09 7.59 -2.45
CA VAL A 33 -7.01 8.94 -3.05
C VAL A 33 -7.54 8.95 -4.49
N PHE A 34 -7.21 7.91 -5.27
CA PHE A 34 -7.69 7.76 -6.64
C PHE A 34 -9.22 7.63 -6.70
N VAL A 35 -9.78 6.70 -5.92
CA VAL A 35 -11.22 6.44 -5.88
C VAL A 35 -11.99 7.66 -5.35
N ALA A 36 -11.50 8.30 -4.28
CA ALA A 36 -12.10 9.50 -3.71
C ALA A 36 -12.18 10.66 -4.71
N ASN A 37 -11.12 10.89 -5.48
CA ASN A 37 -11.10 11.95 -6.50
C ASN A 37 -12.14 11.69 -7.60
N ARG A 38 -12.26 10.45 -8.08
CA ARG A 38 -13.25 10.08 -9.10
C ARG A 38 -14.69 10.18 -8.61
N ILE A 39 -14.95 9.72 -7.39
CA ILE A 39 -16.29 9.85 -6.78
C ILE A 39 -16.63 11.33 -6.58
N SER A 40 -15.66 12.17 -6.21
CA SER A 40 -15.87 13.62 -6.11
C SER A 40 -16.29 14.23 -7.45
N GLU A 41 -15.63 13.88 -8.55
CA GLU A 41 -16.02 14.32 -9.90
C GLU A 41 -17.44 13.86 -10.26
N ILE A 42 -17.76 12.59 -10.01
CA ILE A 42 -19.09 12.02 -10.29
C ILE A 42 -20.17 12.75 -9.48
N ARG A 43 -19.96 12.94 -8.17
CA ARG A 43 -20.92 13.59 -7.26
C ARG A 43 -21.06 15.10 -7.49
N LYS A 44 -20.11 15.75 -8.16
CA LYS A 44 -20.27 17.15 -8.62
C LYS A 44 -21.26 17.26 -9.78
N LEU A 45 -21.42 16.20 -10.57
CA LEU A 45 -22.22 16.20 -11.79
C LEU A 45 -23.55 15.46 -11.64
N THR A 46 -23.67 14.57 -10.66
CA THR A 46 -24.79 13.65 -10.47
C THR A 46 -25.07 13.45 -8.99
N THR A 47 -26.28 13.01 -8.64
CA THR A 47 -26.61 12.63 -7.26
C THR A 47 -26.52 11.12 -7.10
N SER A 48 -26.19 10.63 -5.90
CA SER A 48 -26.05 9.20 -5.60
C SER A 48 -27.31 8.40 -5.92
N GLU A 49 -28.48 9.02 -5.78
CA GLU A 49 -29.79 8.39 -5.95
C GLU A 49 -30.15 8.18 -7.43
N ASP A 50 -29.42 8.81 -8.34
CA ASP A 50 -29.59 8.64 -9.78
C ASP A 50 -28.82 7.42 -10.30
N TRP A 51 -27.97 6.80 -9.49
CA TRP A 51 -27.18 5.62 -9.85
C TRP A 51 -27.89 4.33 -9.43
N LEU A 52 -28.00 3.40 -10.38
CA LEU A 52 -28.68 2.12 -10.25
C LEU A 52 -27.75 1.00 -10.71
N HIS A 53 -27.96 -0.19 -10.15
CA HIS A 53 -27.23 -1.38 -10.57
C HIS A 53 -27.97 -2.10 -11.69
N ILE A 54 -27.24 -2.69 -12.64
CA ILE A 54 -27.77 -3.61 -13.65
C ILE A 54 -26.88 -4.86 -13.67
N SER A 55 -27.39 -6.04 -14.01
CA SER A 55 -26.51 -7.20 -14.18
C SER A 55 -25.62 -7.05 -15.41
N THR A 56 -24.42 -7.63 -15.37
CA THR A 56 -23.42 -7.55 -16.45
C THR A 56 -23.96 -8.01 -17.81
N ASP A 57 -24.79 -9.05 -17.84
CA ASP A 57 -25.41 -9.56 -19.07
C ASP A 57 -26.42 -8.58 -19.70
N GLN A 58 -26.96 -7.68 -18.89
CA GLN A 58 -27.89 -6.65 -19.33
C GLN A 58 -27.19 -5.30 -19.59
N ASN A 59 -25.90 -5.16 -19.25
CA ASN A 59 -25.15 -3.92 -19.47
C ASN A 59 -24.68 -3.80 -20.93
N PRO A 60 -25.29 -2.96 -21.77
CA PRO A 60 -24.86 -2.83 -23.15
C PRO A 60 -23.46 -2.22 -23.27
N ALA A 61 -22.96 -1.47 -22.27
CA ALA A 61 -21.64 -0.82 -22.32
C ALA A 61 -20.48 -1.79 -22.37
N ASP A 62 -20.66 -3.00 -21.86
CA ASP A 62 -19.63 -4.03 -21.92
C ASP A 62 -19.40 -4.55 -23.35
N ILE A 63 -20.36 -4.37 -24.26
CA ILE A 63 -20.19 -4.72 -25.67
C ILE A 63 -19.15 -3.79 -26.33
N LEU A 64 -19.14 -2.51 -25.97
CA LEU A 64 -18.15 -1.57 -26.51
C LEU A 64 -16.77 -1.74 -25.88
N SER A 65 -16.69 -2.01 -24.58
CA SER A 65 -15.41 -2.20 -23.87
C SER A 65 -14.61 -3.38 -24.46
N ARG A 66 -15.31 -4.39 -25.02
CA ARG A 66 -14.72 -5.58 -25.64
C ARG A 66 -14.29 -5.42 -27.10
N GLY A 67 -14.50 -4.25 -27.72
CA GLY A 67 -13.99 -3.95 -29.06
C GLY A 67 -14.77 -4.60 -30.22
N PHE A 68 -16.09 -4.69 -30.10
CA PHE A 68 -16.95 -5.27 -31.15
C PHE A 68 -16.88 -4.51 -32.48
N GLY A 69 -16.90 -5.25 -33.59
CA GLY A 69 -16.88 -4.66 -34.94
C GLY A 69 -18.23 -4.07 -35.37
N PRO A 70 -18.29 -3.16 -36.37
CA PRO A 70 -19.51 -2.45 -36.77
C PRO A 70 -20.71 -3.35 -37.10
N LYS A 71 -20.47 -4.49 -37.77
CA LYS A 71 -21.53 -5.46 -38.12
C LYS A 71 -22.12 -6.16 -36.89
N GLN A 72 -21.31 -6.37 -35.84
CA GLN A 72 -21.80 -6.96 -34.60
C GLN A 72 -22.55 -5.91 -33.78
N LEU A 73 -22.10 -4.65 -33.81
CA LEU A 73 -22.78 -3.52 -33.17
C LEU A 73 -24.19 -3.28 -33.74
N GLN A 74 -24.38 -3.45 -35.05
CA GLN A 74 -25.71 -3.37 -35.67
C GLN A 74 -26.68 -4.44 -35.15
N LYS A 75 -26.18 -5.60 -34.74
CA LYS A 75 -27.00 -6.72 -34.25
C LYS A 75 -27.23 -6.69 -32.74
N CYS A 76 -26.57 -5.79 -32.02
CA CYS A 76 -26.59 -5.76 -30.56
C CYS A 76 -27.49 -4.66 -30.01
N LYS A 77 -27.82 -4.77 -28.71
CA LYS A 77 -28.72 -3.84 -28.02
C LYS A 77 -28.07 -2.51 -27.61
N TRP A 78 -26.85 -2.22 -28.08
CA TRP A 78 -26.10 -1.01 -27.69
C TRP A 78 -26.92 0.28 -27.88
N TRP A 79 -27.55 0.43 -29.05
CA TRP A 79 -28.28 1.64 -29.41
C TRP A 79 -29.68 1.73 -28.79
N GLN A 80 -30.27 0.59 -28.42
CA GLN A 80 -31.65 0.49 -27.93
C GLN A 80 -31.71 0.39 -26.40
N GLY A 81 -30.62 -0.05 -25.77
CA GLY A 81 -30.60 -0.46 -24.39
C GLY A 81 -31.38 -1.75 -24.13
N PRO A 82 -31.50 -2.15 -22.86
CA PRO A 82 -32.35 -3.26 -22.44
C PRO A 82 -33.83 -2.96 -22.71
N ALA A 83 -34.60 -3.97 -23.13
CA ALA A 83 -36.00 -3.79 -23.49
C ALA A 83 -36.86 -3.22 -22.34
N TRP A 84 -36.54 -3.61 -21.10
CA TRP A 84 -37.26 -3.13 -19.92
C TRP A 84 -37.08 -1.63 -19.65
N LEU A 85 -36.08 -0.98 -20.24
CA LEU A 85 -35.88 0.47 -20.06
C LEU A 85 -37.00 1.29 -20.73
N GLN A 86 -37.71 0.68 -21.69
CA GLN A 86 -38.89 1.26 -22.34
C GLN A 86 -40.17 1.10 -21.50
N ASN A 87 -40.14 0.23 -20.50
CA ASN A 87 -41.28 0.01 -19.61
C ASN A 87 -41.35 1.12 -18.55
N PRO A 88 -42.52 1.30 -17.91
CA PRO A 88 -42.65 2.16 -16.73
C PRO A 88 -41.61 1.82 -15.67
N LYS A 89 -41.15 2.84 -14.94
CA LYS A 89 -40.07 2.74 -13.94
C LYS A 89 -40.35 1.68 -12.87
N GLU A 90 -41.62 1.48 -12.54
CA GLU A 90 -42.10 0.53 -11.54
C GLU A 90 -41.79 -0.91 -11.93
N GLN A 91 -41.60 -1.17 -13.23
CA GLN A 91 -41.28 -2.48 -13.82
C GLN A 91 -39.78 -2.67 -14.08
N TRP A 92 -38.95 -1.66 -13.78
CA TRP A 92 -37.50 -1.80 -13.90
C TRP A 92 -36.97 -2.82 -12.90
N PRO A 93 -35.87 -3.52 -13.21
CA PRO A 93 -35.27 -4.48 -12.30
C PRO A 93 -34.93 -3.80 -10.98
N LYS A 94 -35.45 -4.35 -9.89
CA LYS A 94 -35.07 -3.96 -8.53
C LYS A 94 -33.79 -4.70 -8.19
N SER A 95 -32.69 -3.97 -8.20
CA SER A 95 -31.37 -4.58 -8.05
C SER A 95 -31.12 -4.96 -6.60
N ALA A 96 -31.20 -6.25 -6.29
CA ALA A 96 -30.56 -6.81 -5.11
C ALA A 96 -29.05 -6.84 -5.40
N VAL A 97 -28.33 -5.82 -4.93
CA VAL A 97 -26.88 -5.72 -5.11
C VAL A 97 -26.21 -6.61 -4.07
N ASN A 98 -25.51 -7.64 -4.51
CA ASN A 98 -24.61 -8.38 -3.64
C ASN A 98 -23.29 -7.60 -3.54
N ILE A 99 -23.03 -7.04 -2.36
CA ILE A 99 -21.83 -6.24 -2.08
C ILE A 99 -20.80 -7.16 -1.43
N ASP A 100 -19.67 -7.36 -2.09
CA ASP A 100 -18.53 -8.00 -1.44
C ASP A 100 -17.80 -6.96 -0.57
N GLU A 101 -18.10 -6.99 0.73
CA GLU A 101 -17.47 -6.08 1.70
C GLU A 101 -15.95 -6.22 1.73
N LYS A 102 -15.39 -7.40 1.38
CA LYS A 102 -13.92 -7.56 1.34
C LYS A 102 -13.32 -6.72 0.22
N GLU A 103 -13.97 -6.68 -0.94
CA GLU A 103 -13.52 -5.89 -2.08
C GLU A 103 -13.61 -4.39 -1.78
N VAL A 104 -14.69 -3.98 -1.10
CA VAL A 104 -14.88 -2.59 -0.66
C VAL A 104 -13.80 -2.17 0.36
N GLU A 105 -13.46 -3.05 1.30
CA GLU A 105 -12.45 -2.79 2.35
C GLU A 105 -11.04 -2.58 1.76
N ILE A 106 -10.69 -3.28 0.67
CA ILE A 106 -9.38 -3.12 0.00
C ILE A 106 -9.14 -1.67 -0.45
N GLU A 107 -10.20 -1.00 -0.91
CA GLU A 107 -10.15 0.36 -1.45
C GLU A 107 -10.47 1.45 -0.43
N LYS A 108 -10.77 1.09 0.83
CA LYS A 108 -10.75 2.06 1.91
C LYS A 108 -9.34 2.60 2.08
N ARG A 109 -9.26 3.89 2.42
CA ARG A 109 -8.01 4.56 2.72
C ARG A 109 -7.38 3.84 3.91
N LYS A 110 -6.34 3.05 3.62
CA LYS A 110 -5.48 2.50 4.66
C LYS A 110 -4.96 3.69 5.46
N SER A 111 -5.28 3.73 6.74
CA SER A 111 -4.71 4.73 7.64
C SER A 111 -3.18 4.64 7.49
N VAL A 112 -2.51 5.78 7.51
CA VAL A 112 -1.05 5.79 7.68
C VAL A 112 -0.83 5.25 9.08
N ILE A 113 -0.63 3.94 9.19
CA ILE A 113 -0.25 3.29 10.43
C ILE A 113 1.09 3.93 10.78
N SER A 114 1.13 4.65 11.89
CA SER A 114 2.36 5.14 12.48
C SER A 114 3.26 3.92 12.65
N ALA A 115 4.31 3.81 11.85
CA ALA A 115 5.21 2.66 11.89
C ALA A 115 5.77 2.52 13.31
N ASN A 116 5.25 1.55 14.05
CA ASN A 116 5.78 1.18 15.36
C ASN A 116 7.14 0.49 15.15
N ASN A 117 8.02 0.51 16.15
CA ASN A 117 9.38 -0.04 16.04
C ASN A 117 9.44 -1.49 15.48
N THR A 118 8.41 -2.30 15.73
CA THR A 118 8.25 -3.68 15.22
C THR A 118 8.18 -3.76 13.69
N GLU A 119 7.58 -2.76 13.01
CA GLU A 119 7.50 -2.72 11.55
C GLU A 119 8.84 -2.39 10.91
N LEU A 120 9.64 -1.55 11.57
CA LEU A 120 10.96 -1.18 11.07
C LEU A 120 11.94 -2.35 11.11
N GLU A 121 11.86 -3.18 12.15
CA GLU A 121 12.59 -4.45 12.24
C GLU A 121 12.17 -5.40 11.09
N SER A 122 10.87 -5.56 10.86
CA SER A 122 10.35 -6.39 9.76
C SER A 122 10.83 -5.91 8.38
N ILE A 123 10.77 -4.60 8.12
CA ILE A 123 11.27 -4.00 6.88
C ILE A 123 12.77 -4.28 6.73
N SER A 124 13.55 -4.13 7.80
CA SER A 124 15.00 -4.38 7.78
C SER A 124 15.31 -5.83 7.39
N LEU A 125 14.58 -6.79 7.96
CA LEU A 125 14.76 -8.22 7.65
C LEU A 125 14.33 -8.56 6.21
N GLN A 126 13.25 -7.95 5.71
CA GLN A 126 12.84 -8.11 4.31
C GLN A 126 13.89 -7.55 3.34
N LEU A 127 14.47 -6.38 3.66
CA LEU A 127 15.53 -5.78 2.86
C LEU A 127 16.79 -6.65 2.88
N ALA A 128 17.16 -7.22 4.03
CA ALA A 128 18.29 -8.14 4.16
C ALA A 128 18.15 -9.37 3.25
N ARG A 129 16.94 -9.95 3.16
CA ARG A 129 16.65 -11.08 2.27
C ARG A 129 16.70 -10.72 0.78
N ARG A 130 16.51 -9.44 0.43
CA ARG A 130 16.37 -8.98 -0.97
C ARG A 130 17.69 -8.48 -1.57
N PHE A 131 18.63 -8.05 -0.74
CA PHE A 131 19.86 -7.41 -1.20
C PHE A 131 21.10 -8.22 -0.85
N SER A 132 21.85 -8.64 -1.86
CA SER A 132 23.15 -9.30 -1.70
C SER A 132 24.30 -8.36 -1.32
N ARG A 133 24.09 -7.03 -1.35
CA ARG A 133 25.11 -6.02 -1.01
C ARG A 133 24.64 -5.19 0.17
N PHE A 134 25.37 -5.28 1.29
CA PHE A 134 25.08 -4.52 2.51
C PHE A 134 24.98 -3.01 2.26
N SER A 135 25.91 -2.43 1.49
CA SER A 135 25.89 -0.99 1.16
C SER A 135 24.63 -0.55 0.41
N LYS A 136 24.08 -1.42 -0.45
CA LYS A 136 22.82 -1.15 -1.15
C LYS A 136 21.63 -1.20 -0.19
N MET A 137 21.60 -2.20 0.69
CA MET A 137 20.58 -2.32 1.73
C MET A 137 20.57 -1.10 2.64
N VAL A 138 21.74 -0.67 3.14
CA VAL A 138 21.86 0.52 3.99
C VAL A 138 21.29 1.75 3.30
N ARG A 139 21.68 2.02 2.04
CA ARG A 139 21.16 3.18 1.29
C ARG A 139 19.64 3.15 1.13
N VAL A 140 19.07 1.98 0.79
CA VAL A 140 17.62 1.84 0.65
C VAL A 140 16.93 2.06 1.99
N MET A 141 17.46 1.48 3.06
CA MET A 141 16.92 1.67 4.41
C MET A 141 16.99 3.14 4.83
N THR A 142 18.07 3.84 4.55
CA THR A 142 18.20 5.28 4.78
C THR A 142 17.11 6.09 4.06
N TRP A 143 16.84 5.77 2.79
CA TRP A 143 15.74 6.42 2.05
C TRP A 143 14.38 6.13 2.67
N VAL A 144 14.13 4.90 3.12
CA VAL A 144 12.88 4.55 3.83
C VAL A 144 12.72 5.38 5.11
N LEU A 145 13.79 5.54 5.88
CA LEU A 145 13.78 6.29 7.15
C LEU A 145 13.43 7.77 6.95
N ARG A 146 13.78 8.39 5.81
CA ARG A 146 13.39 9.79 5.51
C ARG A 146 11.87 10.00 5.47
N PHE A 147 11.09 8.97 5.18
CA PHE A 147 9.64 9.06 5.18
C PHE A 147 9.02 8.99 6.58
N GLN A 148 9.82 8.71 7.62
CA GLN A 148 9.33 8.78 9.00
C GLN A 148 8.98 10.23 9.39
N PRO A 149 7.95 10.44 10.24
CA PRO A 149 7.55 11.79 10.64
C PRO A 149 8.65 12.61 11.33
N LYS A 150 9.56 11.93 12.03
CA LYS A 150 10.68 12.55 12.75
C LYS A 150 11.85 12.96 11.84
N ALA A 151 11.88 12.51 10.59
CA ALA A 151 12.95 12.77 9.63
C ALA A 151 12.60 13.84 8.59
N LYS A 152 11.63 14.73 8.90
CA LYS A 152 11.16 15.78 7.98
C LYS A 152 12.30 16.68 7.51
N ASP A 153 13.21 17.03 8.42
CA ASP A 153 14.33 17.93 8.14
C ASP A 153 15.33 17.32 7.14
N PHE A 154 15.37 15.99 7.02
CA PHE A 154 16.23 15.31 6.06
C PHE A 154 15.66 15.22 4.65
N ARG A 155 14.35 15.45 4.48
CA ARG A 155 13.67 15.34 3.17
C ARG A 155 14.06 16.44 2.19
N GLN A 156 14.61 17.54 2.70
CA GLN A 156 15.08 18.66 1.87
C GLN A 156 16.42 18.38 1.19
N TYR A 157 17.19 17.40 1.67
CA TYR A 157 18.49 17.07 1.09
C TYR A 157 18.35 16.03 -0.03
N THR A 158 19.09 16.22 -1.12
CA THR A 158 19.14 15.26 -2.24
C THR A 158 20.10 14.10 -1.98
N GLU A 159 21.16 14.35 -1.21
CA GLU A 159 22.19 13.35 -0.89
C GLU A 159 21.99 12.78 0.52
N LEU A 160 22.42 11.53 0.73
CA LEU A 160 22.39 10.86 2.03
C LEU A 160 23.61 11.28 2.86
N THR A 161 23.40 11.68 4.11
CA THR A 161 24.51 12.01 5.01
C THR A 161 25.13 10.77 5.65
N ASN A 162 26.37 10.89 6.13
CA ASN A 162 27.03 9.81 6.87
C ASN A 162 26.27 9.44 8.17
N GLU A 163 25.65 10.43 8.83
CA GLU A 163 24.84 10.21 10.02
C GLU A 163 23.61 9.34 9.71
N GLU A 164 22.90 9.65 8.62
CA GLU A 164 21.74 8.89 8.17
C GLU A 164 22.10 7.45 7.76
N LEU A 165 23.24 7.27 7.10
CA LEU A 165 23.76 5.96 6.75
C LEU A 165 24.13 5.15 8.00
N LEU A 166 24.77 5.79 8.99
CA LEU A 166 25.16 5.14 10.23
C LEU A 166 23.93 4.72 11.06
N ASN A 167 22.92 5.58 11.12
CA ASN A 167 21.66 5.25 11.79
C ASN A 167 20.97 4.04 11.13
N ALA A 168 20.89 4.03 9.80
CA ALA A 168 20.33 2.88 9.07
C ALA A 168 21.10 1.58 9.33
N GLN A 169 22.43 1.63 9.39
CA GLN A 169 23.26 0.47 9.74
C GLN A 169 22.92 -0.08 11.13
N LYS A 170 22.84 0.81 12.15
CA LYS A 170 22.49 0.42 13.52
C LYS A 170 21.14 -0.29 13.58
N ILE A 171 20.13 0.24 12.90
CA ILE A 171 18.79 -0.35 12.86
C ILE A 171 18.82 -1.76 12.24
N ILE A 172 19.54 -1.92 11.13
CA ILE A 172 19.70 -3.21 10.47
C ILE A 172 20.40 -4.21 11.40
N PHE A 173 21.49 -3.82 12.07
CA PHE A 173 22.21 -4.70 12.99
C PHE A 173 21.32 -5.17 14.13
N ARG A 174 20.55 -4.28 14.75
CA ARG A 174 19.59 -4.67 15.81
C ARG A 174 18.56 -5.66 15.31
N ALA A 175 17.99 -5.42 14.13
CA ALA A 175 16.98 -6.32 13.56
C ALA A 175 17.54 -7.74 13.33
N VAL A 176 18.75 -7.83 12.76
CA VAL A 176 19.43 -9.12 12.54
C VAL A 176 19.78 -9.81 13.86
N GLN A 177 20.33 -9.08 14.83
CA GLN A 177 20.67 -9.64 16.13
C GLN A 177 19.44 -10.11 16.89
N LYS A 178 18.32 -9.40 16.78
CA LYS A 178 17.06 -9.82 17.38
C LYS A 178 16.48 -11.07 16.70
N GLU A 179 16.56 -11.16 15.37
CA GLU A 179 16.14 -12.38 14.66
C GLU A 179 17.00 -13.59 15.05
N CYS A 180 18.31 -13.40 15.23
CA CYS A 180 19.25 -14.50 15.42
C CYS A 180 19.66 -14.80 16.87
N TYR A 181 19.44 -13.90 17.82
CA TYR A 181 19.91 -14.00 19.21
C TYR A 181 18.85 -13.59 20.24
N SER A 182 17.56 -13.68 19.89
CA SER A 182 16.44 -13.28 20.76
C SER A 182 16.17 -14.25 21.91
N ASP A 183 16.41 -15.54 21.74
CA ASP A 183 16.14 -16.56 22.74
C ASP A 183 17.41 -17.11 23.41
N GLU A 184 17.25 -17.73 24.58
CA GLU A 184 18.38 -18.29 25.32
C GLU A 184 19.12 -19.39 24.55
N GLU A 185 18.43 -20.11 23.68
CA GLU A 185 18.95 -21.21 22.87
C GLU A 185 19.93 -20.72 21.79
N THR A 186 19.55 -19.70 21.03
CA THR A 186 20.42 -19.07 20.04
C THR A 186 21.58 -18.33 20.69
N ARG A 187 21.38 -17.74 21.88
CA ARG A 187 22.46 -17.18 22.69
C ARG A 187 23.45 -18.25 23.20
N LYS A 188 23.08 -19.54 23.24
CA LYS A 188 24.05 -20.62 23.52
C LYS A 188 25.17 -20.66 22.48
N ASN A 189 24.91 -20.24 21.24
CA ASN A 189 25.93 -20.15 20.19
C ASN A 189 26.96 -19.03 20.44
N LEU A 190 26.68 -18.13 21.38
CA LEU A 190 27.61 -17.09 21.84
C LEU A 190 28.42 -17.54 23.07
N ARG A 191 28.21 -18.76 23.59
CA ARG A 191 28.96 -19.30 24.74
C ARG A 191 30.43 -19.42 24.39
N GLY A 192 31.28 -18.78 25.20
CA GLY A 192 32.73 -18.67 24.97
C GLY A 192 33.17 -17.30 24.45
N LEU A 193 32.24 -16.46 23.99
CA LEU A 193 32.49 -15.06 23.67
C LEU A 193 32.09 -14.17 24.86
N GLN A 194 32.90 -13.16 25.17
CA GLN A 194 32.51 -12.14 26.13
C GLN A 194 31.60 -11.12 25.44
N VAL A 195 30.29 -11.36 25.47
CA VAL A 195 29.30 -10.52 24.78
C VAL A 195 28.69 -9.51 25.74
N PHE A 196 28.50 -8.28 25.28
CA PHE A 196 27.73 -7.25 25.98
C PHE A 196 26.87 -6.46 24.99
N GLU A 197 25.84 -5.80 25.49
CA GLU A 197 24.99 -4.89 24.71
C GLU A 197 25.47 -3.46 24.95
N ASP A 198 25.66 -2.68 23.88
CA ASP A 198 26.06 -1.27 23.99
C ASP A 198 24.87 -0.34 24.28
N GLU A 199 25.15 0.96 24.49
CA GLU A 199 24.13 2.00 24.73
C GLU A 199 23.11 2.13 23.58
N GLU A 200 23.44 1.60 22.40
CA GLU A 200 22.62 1.61 21.21
C GLU A 200 21.82 0.31 21.04
N GLY A 201 21.86 -0.62 22.01
CA GLY A 201 21.16 -1.89 21.97
C GLY A 201 21.76 -2.91 20.99
N ILE A 202 23.05 -2.78 20.66
CA ILE A 202 23.76 -3.67 19.73
C ILE A 202 24.67 -4.61 20.52
N LEU A 203 24.56 -5.91 20.24
CA LEU A 203 25.45 -6.92 20.81
C LEU A 203 26.85 -6.80 20.21
N ARG A 204 27.85 -6.70 21.09
CA ARG A 204 29.27 -6.56 20.77
C ARG A 204 30.12 -7.53 21.56
N LEU A 205 31.28 -7.84 21.00
CA LEU A 205 32.30 -8.64 21.66
C LEU A 205 33.23 -7.73 22.45
N LYS A 206 33.45 -8.06 23.73
CA LYS A 206 34.46 -7.43 24.58
C LYS A 206 35.84 -7.93 24.14
N SER A 207 36.66 -7.03 23.63
CA SER A 207 38.05 -7.36 23.33
C SER A 207 38.94 -7.18 24.56
N ARG A 208 40.14 -7.76 24.48
CA ARG A 208 41.24 -7.53 25.46
C ARG A 208 42.09 -6.31 25.09
N LEU A 209 41.75 -5.60 24.01
CA LEU A 209 42.47 -4.43 23.55
C LEU A 209 41.94 -3.22 24.32
N ILE A 210 42.78 -2.63 25.17
CA ILE A 210 42.43 -1.52 26.08
C ILE A 210 43.06 -0.21 25.59
N ASN A 211 43.57 -0.14 24.35
CA ASN A 211 44.21 1.07 23.88
C ASN A 211 43.17 2.12 23.46
N GLU A 212 43.09 3.21 24.22
CA GLU A 212 42.05 4.24 24.17
C GLU A 212 42.02 5.07 22.87
N GLU A 213 43.02 4.93 21.98
CA GLU A 213 43.14 5.70 20.73
C GLU A 213 42.46 5.06 19.51
N GLU A 214 42.01 3.80 19.59
CA GLU A 214 41.33 3.13 18.48
C GLU A 214 39.81 3.30 18.53
N SER A 215 39.17 3.36 17.37
CA SER A 215 37.71 3.55 17.28
C SER A 215 36.95 2.44 18.04
N LYS A 216 35.86 2.79 18.75
CA LYS A 216 34.99 1.82 19.46
C LYS A 216 34.56 0.62 18.59
N TYR A 217 34.47 0.79 17.27
CA TYR A 217 34.16 -0.28 16.31
C TYR A 217 35.25 -1.36 16.22
N PHE A 218 36.51 -0.97 16.42
CA PHE A 218 37.66 -1.86 16.41
C PHE A 218 37.84 -2.54 17.77
N ILE A 219 37.67 -1.79 18.85
CA ILE A 219 37.81 -2.28 20.23
C ILE A 219 36.68 -3.23 20.61
N SER A 220 35.46 -2.98 20.14
CA SER A 220 34.29 -3.81 20.46
C SER A 220 33.52 -4.17 19.18
N PRO A 221 33.95 -5.21 18.46
CA PRO A 221 33.32 -5.63 17.20
C PRO A 221 31.84 -5.99 17.38
N ILE A 222 31.03 -5.66 16.38
CA ILE A 222 29.60 -6.02 16.34
C ILE A 222 29.45 -7.51 16.06
N ILE A 223 28.57 -8.17 16.81
CA ILE A 223 28.26 -9.58 16.61
C ILE A 223 27.24 -9.74 15.49
N LEU A 224 27.62 -10.44 14.43
CA LEU A 224 26.73 -10.79 13.33
C LEU A 224 26.72 -12.31 13.14
N PRO A 225 25.60 -12.89 12.66
CA PRO A 225 25.53 -14.33 12.40
C PRO A 225 26.50 -14.69 11.26
N SER A 226 27.19 -15.82 11.39
CA SER A 226 28.10 -16.33 10.35
C SER A 226 27.37 -16.71 9.06
N LYS A 227 26.09 -17.06 9.16
CA LYS A 227 25.17 -17.34 8.05
C LYS A 227 23.86 -16.61 8.29
N HIS A 228 23.84 -15.31 8.03
CA HIS A 228 22.58 -14.57 7.92
C HIS A 228 22.25 -14.43 6.43
N LEU A 229 21.24 -15.19 5.98
CA LEU A 229 20.63 -15.13 4.65
C LEU A 229 21.55 -14.56 3.55
N ALA A 230 22.53 -15.38 3.16
CA ALA A 230 23.29 -15.31 1.93
C ALA A 230 23.33 -16.71 1.31
#